data_AF-A0A094ZYV2-F1
#
_entry.id   AF-A0A094ZYV2-F1
#
_cell.length_a   1.000
_cell.length_b   1.000
_cell.length_c   1.000
_cell.angle_alpha   90.00
_cell.angle_beta   90.00
_cell.angle_gamma   90.00
#
_symmetry.space_group_name_H-M   'P 1'
#
loop_
_entity.id
_entity.type
_entity.pdbx_description
1 polymer ?
#
loop_
_entity_poly.entity_id
_entity_poly.type
_entity_poly.pdbx_seq_one_letter_code
_entity_poly.pdbx_strand_id
1 'polypeptide(L)'
;MACCNNKGAINKCQKICGWVPFHLTSSEWDSLNAATGKESEQNAILEAIIAERNLPVYLSGSDGKIRVCNVCAIIKPDRSHHCSTCGVCLLKMDHHCPWTNNCIGFHNHKFFIVFLSWGVVYCFFIICTSASYFAEFWRCPNNISVDRFQVLFLFIVAAMFGLCQLGLASYHMYLVGINLSTLETFHYPRLRGGQPDKTLFNLGIKENFRETFGSCFQLAILPVFTTLGDGVNWRYRMDHYLQNNNLEVGNTNPSMLLTSKIPQNNNREE
;
A
#
# COMPACT_ATOMS: atom_id res chain seq x y z
N MET A 1 -30.92 3.07 -13.95
CA MET A 1 -30.31 2.99 -15.30
C MET A 1 -29.20 4.02 -15.34
N ALA A 2 -27.90 3.76 -15.52
CA ALA A 2 -27.08 2.62 -15.86
C ALA A 2 -25.82 2.71 -14.96
N CYS A 3 -25.26 1.64 -14.40
CA CYS A 3 -24.13 0.95 -15.03
C CYS A 3 -23.83 -0.38 -14.31
N CYS A 4 -24.80 -1.29 -14.27
CA CYS A 4 -24.57 -2.72 -13.98
C CYS A 4 -24.34 -3.53 -15.27
N ASN A 5 -23.97 -2.88 -16.38
CA ASN A 5 -23.84 -3.53 -17.69
C ASN A 5 -22.39 -3.57 -18.19
N ASN A 6 -21.43 -3.72 -17.27
CA ASN A 6 -20.05 -3.96 -17.67
C ASN A 6 -19.57 -5.33 -17.16
N LYS A 7 -20.08 -6.39 -17.81
CA LYS A 7 -19.47 -7.73 -17.75
C LYS A 7 -17.96 -7.68 -18.08
N GLY A 8 -17.49 -6.61 -18.74
CA GLY A 8 -16.06 -6.33 -18.97
C GLY A 8 -15.26 -5.86 -17.73
N ALA A 9 -15.87 -5.20 -16.75
CA ALA A 9 -15.18 -4.71 -15.54
C ALA A 9 -14.92 -5.85 -14.54
N ILE A 10 -15.86 -6.78 -14.40
CA ILE A 10 -15.71 -8.02 -13.62
C ILE A 10 -14.51 -8.82 -14.16
N ASN A 11 -14.37 -8.91 -15.48
CA ASN A 11 -13.30 -9.66 -16.14
C ASN A 11 -11.90 -9.05 -16.01
N LYS A 12 -11.77 -7.73 -15.79
CA LYS A 12 -10.47 -7.05 -15.65
C LYS A 12 -9.93 -7.13 -14.22
N CYS A 13 -10.80 -7.10 -13.21
CA CYS A 13 -10.43 -7.31 -11.80
C CYS A 13 -10.11 -8.78 -11.47
N GLN A 14 -10.90 -9.72 -12.00
CA GLN A 14 -10.82 -11.14 -11.61
C GLN A 14 -9.52 -11.83 -12.04
N LYS A 15 -8.92 -11.44 -13.19
CA LYS A 15 -7.76 -12.16 -13.75
C LYS A 15 -6.39 -11.74 -13.22
N ILE A 16 -6.27 -10.60 -12.54
CA ILE A 16 -4.95 -9.99 -12.29
C ILE A 16 -4.48 -10.14 -10.82
N CYS A 17 -5.38 -10.34 -9.85
CA CYS A 17 -5.03 -10.14 -8.44
C CYS A 17 -5.68 -11.12 -7.43
N GLY A 18 -6.24 -12.25 -7.85
CA GLY A 18 -6.74 -13.27 -6.89
C GLY A 18 -7.94 -12.85 -6.03
N TRP A 19 -8.68 -11.81 -6.43
CA TRP A 19 -9.84 -11.24 -5.69
C TRP A 19 -11.08 -12.14 -5.61
N VAL A 20 -11.03 -13.36 -6.15
CA VAL A 20 -12.18 -14.26 -6.29
C VAL A 20 -13.00 -14.40 -4.99
N PRO A 21 -12.41 -14.60 -3.79
CA PRO A 21 -13.20 -14.81 -2.58
C PRO A 21 -13.87 -13.54 -2.04
N PHE A 22 -13.38 -12.35 -2.40
CA PHE A 22 -13.89 -11.06 -1.92
C PHE A 22 -15.00 -10.46 -2.78
N HIS A 23 -15.19 -10.98 -4.00
CA HIS A 23 -16.27 -10.56 -4.89
C HIS A 23 -17.62 -11.04 -4.37
N LEU A 24 -18.57 -10.12 -4.33
CA LEU A 24 -19.96 -10.45 -4.05
C LEU A 24 -20.55 -11.08 -5.32
N THR A 25 -21.21 -12.21 -5.14
CA THR A 25 -22.05 -12.83 -6.18
C THR A 25 -23.20 -11.90 -6.52
N SER A 26 -23.84 -12.11 -7.67
CA SER A 26 -25.01 -11.30 -8.06
C SER A 26 -26.11 -11.35 -7.01
N SER A 27 -26.40 -12.52 -6.44
CA SER A 27 -27.42 -12.69 -5.39
C SER A 27 -27.07 -11.97 -4.08
N GLU A 28 -25.81 -12.00 -3.65
CA GLU A 28 -25.37 -11.27 -2.46
C GLU A 28 -25.40 -9.76 -2.69
N TRP A 29 -25.00 -9.33 -3.89
CA TRP A 29 -25.06 -7.92 -4.28
C TRP A 29 -26.50 -7.40 -4.29
N ASP A 30 -27.43 -8.18 -4.84
CA ASP A 30 -28.86 -7.85 -4.84
C ASP A 30 -29.42 -7.81 -3.41
N SER A 31 -29.03 -8.76 -2.56
CA SER A 31 -29.42 -8.77 -1.14
C SER A 31 -28.91 -7.53 -0.38
N LEU A 32 -27.65 -7.15 -0.62
CA LEU A 32 -27.05 -5.96 -0.02
C LEU A 32 -27.74 -4.67 -0.50
N ASN A 33 -28.11 -4.60 -1.78
CA ASN A 33 -28.84 -3.48 -2.36
C ASN A 33 -30.29 -3.41 -1.87
N ALA A 34 -30.94 -4.55 -1.64
CA ALA A 34 -32.30 -4.58 -1.08
C ALA A 34 -32.34 -4.00 0.34
N ALA A 35 -31.26 -4.14 1.10
CA ALA A 35 -31.09 -3.54 2.43
C ALA A 35 -30.62 -2.07 2.41
N THR A 36 -30.59 -1.40 1.24
CA THR A 36 -30.18 0.01 1.15
C THR A 36 -31.04 0.91 2.04
N GLY A 37 -30.40 1.78 2.82
CA GLY A 37 -31.07 2.65 3.81
C GLY A 37 -31.21 2.02 5.20
N LYS A 38 -30.87 0.73 5.36
CA LYS A 38 -30.84 0.03 6.64
C LYS A 38 -29.42 -0.45 6.94
N GLU A 39 -28.59 0.48 7.44
CA GLU A 39 -27.15 0.25 7.57
C GLU A 39 -26.79 -0.95 8.46
N SER A 40 -27.56 -1.20 9.52
CA SER A 40 -27.35 -2.36 10.40
C SER A 40 -27.62 -3.69 9.69
N GLU A 41 -28.62 -3.73 8.80
CA GLU A 41 -28.98 -4.93 8.04
C GLU A 41 -27.90 -5.22 6.99
N GLN A 42 -27.42 -4.18 6.28
CA GLN A 42 -26.31 -4.30 5.34
C GLN A 42 -25.04 -4.83 6.02
N ASN A 43 -24.69 -4.30 7.19
CA ASN A 43 -23.51 -4.75 7.91
C ASN A 43 -23.65 -6.22 8.37
N ALA A 44 -24.83 -6.63 8.82
CA ALA A 44 -25.10 -8.02 9.22
C ALA A 44 -24.98 -9.02 8.03
N ILE A 45 -25.46 -8.63 6.84
CA ILE A 45 -25.29 -9.44 5.62
C ILE A 45 -23.80 -9.62 5.30
N LEU A 46 -23.03 -8.53 5.35
CA LEU A 46 -21.58 -8.58 5.07
C LEU A 46 -20.82 -9.42 6.12
N GLU A 47 -21.18 -9.32 7.40
CA GLU A 47 -20.64 -10.15 8.47
C GLU A 47 -20.89 -11.64 8.22
N ALA A 48 -22.10 -12.01 7.81
CA ALA A 48 -22.44 -13.39 7.48
C ALA A 48 -21.60 -13.93 6.31
N ILE A 49 -21.43 -13.15 5.24
CA ILE A 49 -20.62 -13.54 4.08
C ILE A 49 -19.15 -13.71 4.46
N ILE A 50 -18.60 -12.80 5.28
CA ILE A 50 -17.21 -12.90 5.77
C ILE A 50 -17.01 -14.17 6.59
N ALA A 51 -17.97 -14.50 7.47
CA ALA A 51 -17.91 -15.68 8.32
C ALA A 51 -18.03 -16.98 7.50
N GLU A 52 -18.99 -17.05 6.57
CA GLU A 52 -19.21 -18.21 5.71
C GLU A 52 -17.98 -18.54 4.86
N ARG A 53 -17.34 -17.51 4.31
CA ARG A 53 -16.18 -17.65 3.41
C ARG A 53 -14.84 -17.60 4.12
N ASN A 54 -14.82 -17.42 5.44
CA ASN A 54 -13.63 -17.24 6.26
C ASN A 54 -12.67 -16.17 5.69
N LEU A 55 -13.21 -14.98 5.37
CA LEU A 55 -12.41 -13.89 4.78
C LEU A 55 -11.58 -13.16 5.85
N PRO A 56 -10.28 -12.87 5.60
CA PRO A 56 -9.43 -12.14 6.54
C PRO A 56 -9.69 -10.62 6.47
N VAL A 57 -10.88 -10.20 6.92
CA VAL A 57 -11.29 -8.78 6.97
C VAL A 57 -11.46 -8.38 8.42
N TYR A 58 -10.52 -7.62 8.96
CA TYR A 58 -10.51 -7.23 10.37
C TYR A 58 -10.73 -5.73 10.56
N LEU A 59 -10.51 -4.94 9.51
CA LEU A 59 -10.71 -3.49 9.55
C LEU A 59 -12.15 -3.07 9.24
N SER A 60 -12.57 -2.00 9.90
CA SER A 60 -13.82 -1.29 9.66
C SER A 60 -13.58 0.08 9.01
N GLY A 61 -14.64 0.68 8.47
CA GLY A 61 -14.68 2.06 8.04
C GLY A 61 -14.66 3.04 9.21
N SER A 62 -14.64 4.34 8.90
CA SER A 62 -14.73 5.41 9.90
C SER A 62 -16.04 5.39 10.70
N ASP A 63 -17.09 4.80 10.13
CA ASP A 63 -18.39 4.55 10.74
C ASP A 63 -18.46 3.23 11.52
N GLY A 64 -17.35 2.48 11.60
CA GLY A 64 -17.29 1.20 12.31
C GLY A 64 -17.87 0.02 11.54
N LYS A 65 -18.33 0.22 10.29
CA LYS A 65 -18.95 -0.84 9.46
C LYS A 65 -17.95 -1.53 8.55
N ILE A 66 -18.33 -2.67 7.99
CA ILE A 66 -17.54 -3.38 6.98
C ILE A 66 -17.39 -2.52 5.72
N ARG A 67 -16.17 -2.46 5.21
CA ARG A 67 -15.85 -1.64 4.04
C ARG A 67 -16.20 -2.40 2.77
N VAL A 68 -17.16 -1.89 2.00
CA VAL A 68 -17.54 -2.41 0.69
C VAL A 68 -17.17 -1.42 -0.44
N CYS A 69 -16.94 -1.93 -1.65
CA CYS A 69 -16.82 -1.11 -2.85
C CYS A 69 -18.03 -1.32 -3.75
N ASN A 70 -18.84 -0.26 -3.92
CA ASN A 70 -20.05 -0.35 -4.75
C ASN A 70 -19.78 -0.39 -6.25
N VAL A 71 -18.61 0.08 -6.68
CA VAL A 71 -18.20 0.06 -8.09
C VAL A 71 -17.70 -1.32 -8.50
N CYS A 72 -16.89 -1.95 -7.64
CA CYS A 72 -16.30 -3.26 -7.92
C CYS A 72 -17.12 -4.44 -7.40
N ALA A 73 -18.17 -4.18 -6.59
CA ALA A 73 -18.94 -5.20 -5.88
C ALA A 73 -18.04 -6.16 -5.09
N ILE A 74 -17.13 -5.60 -4.27
CA ILE A 74 -16.23 -6.37 -3.41
C ILE A 74 -16.35 -5.94 -1.96
N ILE A 75 -16.21 -6.90 -1.05
CA ILE A 75 -15.83 -6.64 0.34
C ILE A 75 -14.35 -6.26 0.31
N LYS A 76 -13.98 -5.07 0.77
CA LYS A 76 -12.61 -4.58 0.68
C LYS A 76 -11.71 -5.34 1.67
N PRO A 77 -10.70 -6.10 1.20
CA PRO A 77 -9.62 -6.58 2.05
C PRO A 77 -8.98 -5.45 2.85
N ASP A 78 -8.36 -5.82 3.95
CA ASP A 78 -7.66 -4.87 4.81
C ASP A 78 -6.62 -4.07 4.01
N ARG A 79 -6.55 -2.76 4.29
CA ARG A 79 -5.68 -1.78 3.61
C ARG A 79 -5.96 -1.56 2.12
N SER A 80 -6.98 -2.20 1.54
CA SER A 80 -7.37 -1.94 0.14
C SER A 80 -8.28 -0.72 -0.02
N HIS A 81 -8.13 -0.02 -1.15
CA HIS A 81 -8.96 1.12 -1.51
C HIS A 81 -9.30 1.12 -3.01
N HIS A 82 -10.42 1.73 -3.38
CA HIS A 82 -10.82 1.92 -4.78
C HIS A 82 -10.18 3.21 -5.31
N CYS A 83 -9.48 3.12 -6.43
CA CYS A 83 -9.05 4.30 -7.17
C CYS A 83 -10.02 4.56 -8.31
N SER A 84 -10.70 5.71 -8.28
CA SER A 84 -11.60 6.13 -9.35
C SER A 84 -10.90 6.31 -10.69
N THR A 85 -9.65 6.82 -10.70
CA THR A 85 -8.84 6.97 -11.91
C THR A 85 -8.45 5.63 -12.53
N CYS A 86 -8.01 4.66 -11.70
CA CYS A 86 -7.66 3.32 -12.17
C CYS A 86 -8.93 2.45 -12.43
N GLY A 87 -10.09 2.82 -11.86
CA GLY A 87 -11.36 2.10 -11.98
C GLY A 87 -11.38 0.74 -11.28
N VAL A 88 -10.51 0.53 -10.30
CA VAL A 88 -10.29 -0.78 -9.64
C VAL A 88 -9.91 -0.60 -8.18
N CYS A 89 -10.13 -1.64 -7.36
CA CYS A 89 -9.59 -1.72 -6.01
C CYS A 89 -8.16 -2.24 -5.99
N LEU A 90 -7.28 -1.59 -5.23
CA LEU A 90 -5.88 -1.92 -5.10
C LEU A 90 -5.57 -2.36 -3.66
N LEU A 91 -4.80 -3.43 -3.52
CA LEU A 91 -4.28 -3.90 -2.22
C LEU A 91 -3.24 -2.92 -1.68
N LYS A 92 -3.27 -2.65 -0.37
CA LYS A 92 -2.41 -1.67 0.32
C LYS A 92 -2.22 -0.41 -0.53
N MET A 93 -3.31 0.19 -0.99
CA MET A 93 -3.26 1.35 -1.87
C MET A 93 -2.58 2.50 -1.13
N ASP A 94 -1.55 3.08 -1.74
CA ASP A 94 -0.85 4.23 -1.20
C ASP A 94 -1.40 5.53 -1.81
N HIS A 95 -1.35 5.65 -3.13
CA HIS A 95 -1.93 6.77 -3.87
C HIS A 95 -2.02 6.44 -5.37
N HIS A 96 -2.77 7.25 -6.12
CA HIS A 96 -2.63 7.29 -7.57
C HIS A 96 -1.55 8.32 -7.93
N CYS A 97 -0.52 7.90 -8.66
CA CYS A 97 0.60 8.75 -9.02
C CYS A 97 0.47 9.17 -10.49
N PRO A 98 0.16 10.45 -10.79
CA PRO A 98 0.06 10.93 -12.17
C PRO A 98 1.39 10.78 -12.94
N TRP A 99 2.53 10.93 -12.25
CA TRP A 99 3.87 10.88 -12.85
C TRP A 99 4.25 9.51 -13.39
N THR A 100 3.74 8.43 -12.78
CA THR A 100 3.93 7.06 -13.27
C THR A 100 2.72 6.58 -14.08
N ASN A 101 1.68 7.40 -14.19
CA ASN A 101 0.37 7.07 -14.75
C ASN A 101 -0.16 5.72 -14.21
N ASN A 102 0.04 5.49 -12.92
CA ASN A 102 -0.29 4.22 -12.28
C ASN A 102 -0.63 4.41 -10.81
N CYS A 103 -1.42 3.48 -10.27
CA CYS A 103 -1.67 3.37 -8.85
C CYS A 103 -0.45 2.76 -8.14
N ILE A 104 -0.03 3.35 -7.03
CA ILE A 104 0.99 2.82 -6.13
C ILE A 104 0.29 2.04 -5.02
N GLY A 105 0.66 0.78 -4.83
CA GLY A 105 0.10 -0.10 -3.80
C GLY A 105 0.97 -1.33 -3.60
N PHE A 106 0.41 -2.41 -3.05
CA PHE A 106 1.17 -3.58 -2.60
C PHE A 106 2.22 -4.10 -3.60
N HIS A 107 1.82 -4.32 -4.86
CA HIS A 107 2.68 -4.97 -5.86
C HIS A 107 3.81 -4.11 -6.42
N ASN A 108 3.73 -2.77 -6.27
CA ASN A 108 4.70 -1.84 -6.87
C ASN A 108 5.21 -0.78 -5.89
N HIS A 109 4.80 -0.81 -4.62
CA HIS A 109 5.26 0.16 -3.62
C HIS A 109 6.77 0.15 -3.49
N LYS A 110 7.41 -1.04 -3.40
CA LYS A 110 8.87 -1.16 -3.40
C LYS A 110 9.50 -0.48 -4.61
N PHE A 111 8.99 -0.74 -5.81
CA PHE A 111 9.52 -0.16 -7.05
C PHE A 111 9.43 1.36 -7.03
N PHE A 112 8.34 1.92 -6.49
CA PHE A 112 8.19 3.35 -6.32
C PHE A 112 9.24 3.93 -5.36
N ILE A 113 9.49 3.31 -4.19
CA ILE A 113 10.53 3.79 -3.25
C ILE A 113 11.93 3.72 -3.86
N VAL A 114 12.23 2.64 -4.58
CA VAL A 114 13.50 2.45 -5.30
C VAL A 114 13.65 3.51 -6.40
N PHE A 115 12.59 3.78 -7.17
CA PHE A 115 12.55 4.85 -8.17
C PHE A 115 12.81 6.23 -7.55
N LEU A 116 12.16 6.57 -6.44
CA LEU A 116 12.39 7.83 -5.74
C LEU A 116 13.85 7.96 -5.29
N SER A 117 14.38 6.90 -4.68
CA SER A 117 15.74 6.86 -4.13
C SER A 117 16.80 7.01 -5.22
N TRP A 118 16.69 6.26 -6.32
CA TRP A 118 17.59 6.41 -7.46
C TRP A 118 17.44 7.76 -8.16
N GLY A 119 16.24 8.35 -8.18
CA GLY A 119 16.02 9.72 -8.65
C GLY A 119 16.80 10.76 -7.85
N VAL A 120 16.85 10.62 -6.52
CA VAL A 120 17.66 11.48 -5.65
C VAL A 120 19.16 11.32 -5.97
N VAL A 121 19.64 10.08 -6.07
CA VAL A 121 21.05 9.79 -6.41
C VAL A 121 21.42 10.39 -7.78
N TYR A 122 20.54 10.25 -8.77
CA TYR A 122 20.75 10.80 -10.10
C TYR A 122 20.80 12.33 -10.12
N CYS A 123 19.87 13.00 -9.43
CA CYS A 123 19.89 14.47 -9.32
C CYS A 123 21.16 14.94 -8.60
N PHE A 124 21.55 14.27 -7.51
CA PHE A 124 22.76 14.59 -6.78
C PHE A 124 24.02 14.42 -7.65
N PHE A 125 24.11 13.33 -8.42
CA PHE A 125 25.20 13.11 -9.37
C PHE A 125 25.31 14.25 -10.40
N ILE A 126 24.18 14.68 -10.98
CA ILE A 126 24.16 15.81 -11.92
C ILE A 126 24.64 17.10 -11.24
N ILE A 127 24.12 17.42 -10.04
CA ILE A 127 24.51 18.62 -9.29
C ILE A 127 26.02 18.62 -9.05
N CYS A 128 26.59 17.52 -8.55
CA CYS A 128 28.03 17.42 -8.26
C CYS A 128 28.89 17.57 -9.52
N THR A 129 28.49 16.91 -10.62
CA THR A 129 29.29 16.92 -11.87
C THR A 129 29.17 18.25 -12.64
N SER A 130 28.05 18.97 -12.49
CA SER A 130 27.84 20.26 -13.16
C SER A 130 28.17 21.50 -12.30
N ALA A 131 28.44 21.32 -11.00
CA ALA A 131 28.70 22.44 -10.07
C ALA A 131 29.89 23.33 -10.46
N SER A 132 30.97 22.75 -10.98
CA SER A 132 32.15 23.51 -11.43
C SER A 132 31.81 24.45 -12.59
N TYR A 133 31.10 23.94 -13.59
CA TYR A 133 30.62 24.69 -14.75
C TYR A 133 29.62 25.78 -14.35
N PHE A 134 28.70 25.45 -13.42
CA PHE A 134 27.79 26.45 -12.85
C PHE A 134 28.56 27.58 -12.16
N ALA A 135 29.60 27.26 -11.37
CA ALA A 135 30.40 28.28 -10.69
C ALA A 135 31.24 29.12 -11.67
N GLU A 136 31.79 28.50 -12.72
CA GLU A 136 32.55 29.21 -13.76
C GLU A 136 31.67 30.19 -14.54
N PHE A 137 30.42 29.82 -14.85
CA PHE A 137 29.45 30.70 -15.53
C PHE A 137 29.31 32.06 -14.83
N TRP A 138 29.24 32.07 -13.50
CA TRP A 138 29.12 33.30 -12.71
C TRP A 138 30.46 34.04 -12.51
N ARG A 139 31.59 33.33 -12.55
CA ARG A 139 32.93 33.93 -12.38
C ARG A 139 33.46 34.59 -13.66
N CYS A 140 33.12 34.06 -14.83
CA CYS A 140 33.66 34.51 -16.12
C CYS A 140 32.53 34.81 -17.14
N PRO A 141 31.74 35.88 -16.93
CA PRO A 141 30.56 36.17 -17.74
C PRO A 141 30.86 36.62 -19.18
N ASN A 142 32.11 36.98 -19.49
CA ASN A 142 32.47 37.54 -20.81
C ASN A 142 32.81 36.47 -21.87
N ASN A 143 32.79 35.19 -21.52
CA ASN A 143 33.13 34.08 -22.43
C ASN A 143 32.04 32.98 -22.40
N ILE A 144 30.78 33.38 -22.62
CA ILE A 144 29.63 32.47 -22.53
C ILE A 144 29.33 31.86 -23.90
N SER A 145 29.62 30.57 -24.06
CA SER A 145 29.18 29.74 -25.19
C SER A 145 27.80 29.12 -24.92
N VAL A 146 27.09 28.71 -25.98
CA VAL A 146 25.70 28.19 -25.88
C VAL A 146 25.59 26.93 -25.00
N ASP A 147 26.62 26.07 -25.01
CA ASP A 147 26.72 24.87 -24.16
C ASP A 147 26.71 25.21 -22.66
N ARG A 148 27.20 26.40 -22.26
CA ARG A 148 27.18 26.84 -20.86
C ARG A 148 25.75 27.12 -20.35
N PHE A 149 24.85 27.58 -21.21
CA PHE A 149 23.44 27.77 -20.85
C PHE A 149 22.71 26.44 -20.62
N GLN A 150 23.04 25.41 -21.41
CA GLN A 150 22.45 24.07 -21.24
C GLN A 150 22.88 23.45 -19.90
N VAL A 151 24.16 23.57 -19.55
CA VAL A 151 24.68 23.06 -18.26
C VAL A 151 24.11 23.84 -17.08
N LEU A 152 23.94 25.16 -17.22
CA LEU A 152 23.25 26.00 -16.22
C LEU A 152 21.81 25.53 -16.00
N PHE A 153 21.05 25.34 -17.08
CA PHE A 153 19.67 24.86 -17.02
C PHE A 153 19.58 23.47 -16.38
N LEU A 154 20.48 22.56 -16.79
CA LEU A 154 20.58 21.21 -16.22
C LEU A 154 20.80 21.25 -14.70
N PHE A 155 21.74 22.08 -14.22
CA PHE A 155 22.03 22.23 -12.80
C PHE A 155 20.79 22.72 -12.02
N ILE A 156 20.11 23.76 -12.52
CA ILE A 156 18.94 24.34 -11.87
C ILE A 156 17.79 23.33 -11.80
N VAL A 157 17.50 22.64 -12.91
CA VAL A 157 16.45 21.61 -12.96
C VAL A 157 16.79 20.46 -12.02
N ALA A 158 18.03 19.96 -12.03
CA ALA A 158 18.47 18.89 -11.14
C ALA A 158 18.40 19.29 -9.66
N ALA A 159 18.75 20.54 -9.31
CA ALA A 159 18.63 21.05 -7.94
C ALA A 159 17.17 21.14 -7.48
N MET A 160 16.28 21.69 -8.31
CA MET A 160 14.86 21.81 -8.00
C MET A 160 14.19 20.43 -7.84
N PHE A 161 14.35 19.56 -8.84
CA PHE A 161 13.80 18.20 -8.77
C PHE A 161 14.45 17.38 -7.65
N GLY A 162 15.77 17.49 -7.46
CA GLY A 162 16.50 16.79 -6.42
C GLY A 162 15.99 17.12 -5.03
N LEU A 163 15.72 18.41 -4.74
CA LEU A 163 15.15 18.84 -3.47
C LEU A 163 13.74 18.28 -3.23
N CYS A 164 12.86 18.41 -4.23
CA CYS A 164 11.49 17.87 -4.13
C CYS A 164 11.49 16.34 -3.97
N GLN A 165 12.30 15.64 -4.76
CA GLN A 165 12.44 14.19 -4.73
C GLN A 165 13.00 13.71 -3.39
N LEU A 166 13.98 14.42 -2.83
CA LEU A 166 14.54 14.10 -1.51
C LEU A 166 13.48 14.21 -0.42
N GLY A 167 12.65 15.26 -0.44
CA GLY A 167 11.54 15.42 0.49
C GLY A 167 10.53 14.27 0.38
N LEU A 168 10.10 13.93 -0.84
CA LEU A 168 9.16 12.85 -1.09
C LEU A 168 9.73 11.46 -0.71
N ALA A 169 10.99 11.18 -1.09
CA ALA A 169 11.67 9.95 -0.72
C ALA A 169 11.80 9.80 0.80
N SER A 170 12.18 10.88 1.50
CA SER A 170 12.30 10.89 2.97
C SER A 170 10.96 10.63 3.65
N TYR A 171 9.89 11.27 3.17
CA TYR A 171 8.54 11.05 3.68
C TYR A 171 8.10 9.59 3.52
N HIS A 172 8.24 9.00 2.33
CA HIS A 172 7.85 7.61 2.14
C HIS A 172 8.76 6.62 2.88
N MET A 173 10.06 6.91 3.05
CA MET A 173 10.94 6.10 3.90
C MET A 173 10.50 6.14 5.37
N TYR A 174 10.04 7.30 5.86
CA TYR A 174 9.41 7.41 7.18
C TYR A 174 8.14 6.56 7.26
N LEU A 175 7.26 6.63 6.26
CA LEU A 175 6.02 5.83 6.21
C LEU A 175 6.31 4.32 6.21
N VAL A 176 7.30 3.86 5.45
CA VAL A 176 7.77 2.47 5.51
C VAL A 176 8.26 2.13 6.91
N GLY A 177 9.02 3.02 7.57
CA GLY A 177 9.50 2.82 8.93
C GLY A 177 8.41 2.64 9.99
N ILE A 178 7.21 3.19 9.77
CA ILE A 178 6.04 3.05 10.66
C ILE A 178 4.93 2.14 10.10
N ASN A 179 5.15 1.54 8.92
CA ASN A 179 4.21 0.69 8.20
C ASN A 179 2.83 1.30 7.95
N LEU A 180 2.80 2.58 7.56
CA LEU A 180 1.60 3.22 7.06
C LEU A 180 1.72 3.46 5.55
N SER A 181 0.58 3.41 4.87
CA SER A 181 0.42 4.03 3.56
C SER A 181 0.04 5.50 3.72
N THR A 182 0.23 6.29 2.66
CA THR A 182 -0.17 7.69 2.60
C THR A 182 -1.65 7.86 2.94
N LEU A 183 -2.54 7.02 2.40
CA LEU A 183 -3.99 7.05 2.73
C LEU A 183 -4.26 6.81 4.21
N GLU A 184 -3.55 5.89 4.84
CA GLU A 184 -3.73 5.57 6.26
C GLU A 184 -3.27 6.70 7.18
N THR A 185 -2.46 7.66 6.69
CA THR A 185 -2.12 8.87 7.47
C THR A 185 -3.29 9.85 7.59
N PHE A 186 -4.22 9.84 6.64
CA PHE A 186 -5.44 10.65 6.69
C PHE A 186 -6.56 9.95 7.47
N HIS A 187 -6.62 8.62 7.37
CA HIS A 187 -7.61 7.81 8.05
C HIS A 187 -6.94 6.57 8.65
N TYR A 188 -6.58 6.68 9.93
CA TYR A 188 -5.93 5.57 10.63
C TYR A 188 -6.78 4.31 10.60
N PRO A 189 -6.14 3.13 10.43
CA PRO A 189 -6.85 1.88 10.38
C PRO A 189 -7.53 1.60 11.71
N ARG A 190 -8.72 1.01 11.65
CA ARG A 190 -9.57 0.71 12.79
C ARG A 190 -10.00 -0.74 12.73
N LEU A 191 -9.69 -1.53 13.76
CA LEU A 191 -10.25 -2.87 13.92
C LEU A 191 -11.77 -2.79 14.12
N ARG A 192 -12.52 -3.80 13.68
CA ARG A 192 -13.97 -3.89 13.94
C ARG A 192 -14.26 -3.77 15.44
N GLY A 193 -15.12 -2.81 15.81
CA GLY A 193 -15.43 -2.49 17.22
C GLY A 193 -14.35 -1.71 17.99
N GLY A 194 -13.19 -1.46 17.38
CA GLY A 194 -12.08 -0.74 17.99
C GLY A 194 -12.03 0.76 17.67
N GLN A 195 -11.02 1.43 18.24
CA GLN A 195 -10.70 2.83 17.91
C GLN A 195 -9.63 2.90 16.79
N PRO A 196 -9.52 4.02 16.07
CA PRO A 196 -8.45 4.21 15.09
C PRO A 196 -7.06 4.13 15.76
N ASP A 197 -6.16 3.35 15.17
CA ASP A 197 -4.81 3.13 15.71
C ASP A 197 -3.75 3.24 14.60
N LYS A 198 -2.97 4.32 14.65
CA LYS A 198 -1.85 4.54 13.72
C LYS A 198 -0.71 3.53 13.86
N THR A 199 -0.68 2.77 14.94
CA THR A 199 0.39 1.81 15.27
C THR A 199 0.02 0.37 15.00
N LEU A 200 -1.21 0.14 14.51
CA LEU A 200 -1.80 -1.18 14.33
C LEU A 200 -0.93 -2.14 13.51
N PHE A 201 -0.33 -1.66 12.42
CA PHE A 201 0.55 -2.43 11.53
C PHE A 201 2.05 -2.21 11.82
N ASN A 202 2.39 -1.41 12.82
CA ASN A 202 3.78 -1.10 13.13
C ASN A 202 4.40 -2.20 14.01
N LEU A 203 5.22 -3.05 13.38
CA LEU A 203 5.92 -4.20 13.96
C LEU A 203 7.34 -3.88 14.45
N GLY A 204 7.72 -2.60 14.44
CA GLY A 204 9.09 -2.14 14.64
C GLY A 204 9.83 -1.92 13.31
N ILE A 205 10.73 -0.93 13.31
CA ILE A 205 11.35 -0.39 12.08
C ILE A 205 11.93 -1.51 11.21
N LYS A 206 12.72 -2.42 11.77
CA LYS A 206 13.34 -3.52 11.02
C LYS A 206 12.31 -4.39 10.30
N GLU A 207 11.27 -4.82 11.01
CA GLU A 207 10.24 -5.70 10.43
C GLU A 207 9.37 -4.96 9.41
N ASN A 208 9.06 -3.68 9.66
CA ASN A 208 8.31 -2.86 8.70
C ASN A 208 9.07 -2.69 7.37
N PHE A 209 10.39 -2.46 7.44
CA PHE A 209 11.24 -2.43 6.26
C PHE A 209 11.28 -3.78 5.54
N ARG A 210 11.38 -4.90 6.29
CA ARG A 210 11.35 -6.25 5.71
C ARG A 210 10.05 -6.56 4.99
N GLU A 211 8.90 -6.05 5.45
CA GLU A 211 7.65 -6.23 4.72
C GLU A 211 7.71 -5.64 3.31
N THR A 212 8.34 -4.48 3.14
CA THR A 212 8.40 -3.79 1.84
C THR A 212 9.54 -4.30 0.97
N PHE A 213 10.74 -4.45 1.55
CA PHE A 213 11.99 -4.74 0.81
C PHE A 213 12.39 -6.22 0.83
N GLY A 214 11.74 -7.05 1.63
CA GLY A 214 12.10 -8.45 1.83
C GLY A 214 13.24 -8.63 2.83
N SER A 215 13.66 -9.89 3.02
CA SER A 215 14.70 -10.23 4.00
C SER A 215 16.13 -10.10 3.44
N CYS A 216 16.30 -10.09 2.12
CA CYS A 216 17.61 -9.96 1.49
C CYS A 216 17.94 -8.49 1.20
N PHE A 217 18.87 -7.91 1.96
CA PHE A 217 19.24 -6.49 1.83
C PHE A 217 19.87 -6.14 0.47
N GLN A 218 20.60 -7.06 -0.16
CA GLN A 218 21.21 -6.84 -1.48
C GLN A 218 20.18 -6.58 -2.57
N LEU A 219 18.98 -7.18 -2.44
CA LEU A 219 17.88 -6.96 -3.38
C LEU A 219 17.04 -5.73 -3.03
N ALA A 220 17.27 -5.07 -1.88
CA ALA A 220 16.45 -3.95 -1.43
C ALA A 220 16.54 -2.74 -2.38
N ILE A 221 17.73 -2.49 -2.95
CA ILE A 221 17.98 -1.38 -3.87
C ILE A 221 17.66 -1.69 -5.34
N LEU A 222 17.32 -2.96 -5.63
CA LEU A 222 17.02 -3.42 -6.98
C LEU A 222 15.50 -3.46 -7.21
N PRO A 223 15.03 -3.14 -8.43
CA PRO A 223 13.62 -3.19 -8.79
C PRO A 223 13.14 -4.63 -9.07
N VAL A 224 13.32 -5.52 -8.09
CA VAL A 224 12.86 -6.91 -8.12
C VAL A 224 11.79 -7.10 -7.03
N PHE A 225 10.70 -7.81 -7.33
CA PHE A 225 9.64 -8.04 -6.34
C PHE A 225 10.15 -8.91 -5.20
N THR A 226 10.19 -8.36 -3.98
CA THR A 226 10.62 -9.07 -2.76
C THR A 226 9.75 -8.72 -1.55
N THR A 227 8.65 -8.00 -1.77
CA THR A 227 7.67 -7.63 -0.74
C THR A 227 7.06 -8.89 -0.14
N LEU A 228 6.95 -8.93 1.19
CA LEU A 228 6.44 -10.10 1.91
C LEU A 228 4.91 -10.08 1.98
N GLY A 229 4.31 -11.27 2.11
CA GLY A 229 2.87 -11.45 2.21
C GLY A 229 2.18 -11.55 0.84
N ASP A 230 0.86 -11.61 0.88
CA ASP A 230 -0.03 -11.74 -0.29
C ASP A 230 -0.84 -10.45 -0.56
N GLY A 231 -0.67 -9.43 0.28
CA GLY A 231 -1.39 -8.16 0.20
C GLY A 231 -2.81 -8.20 0.78
N VAL A 232 -3.22 -9.32 1.36
CA VAL A 232 -4.56 -9.55 1.92
C VAL A 232 -4.47 -9.90 3.41
N ASN A 233 -3.57 -10.81 3.75
CA ASN A 233 -3.24 -11.18 5.12
C ASN A 233 -2.11 -10.28 5.64
N TRP A 234 -2.41 -9.54 6.70
CA TRP A 234 -1.48 -8.61 7.32
C TRP A 234 -1.13 -9.05 8.73
N ARG A 235 0.10 -8.79 9.14
CA ARG A 235 0.52 -8.94 10.54
C ARG A 235 0.13 -7.70 11.33
N TYR A 236 -0.36 -7.91 12.54
CA TYR A 236 -0.74 -6.84 13.45
C TYR A 236 0.26 -6.73 14.59
N ARG A 237 0.37 -5.54 15.18
CA ARG A 237 1.19 -5.31 16.38
C ARG A 237 0.82 -6.26 17.53
N MET A 238 -0.46 -6.59 17.67
CA MET A 238 -0.92 -7.49 18.72
C MET A 238 -0.30 -8.89 18.59
N ASP A 239 -0.09 -9.38 17.37
CA ASP A 239 0.57 -10.66 17.12
C ASP A 239 1.97 -10.69 17.73
N HIS A 240 2.73 -9.61 17.55
CA HIS A 240 4.07 -9.46 18.12
C HIS A 240 4.04 -9.34 19.65
N TYR A 241 3.04 -8.66 20.22
CA TYR A 241 2.86 -8.61 21.68
C TYR A 241 2.55 -9.99 22.27
N LEU A 242 1.66 -10.75 21.64
CA LEU A 242 1.29 -12.10 22.07
C LEU A 242 2.47 -13.07 21.91
N GLN A 243 3.18 -13.01 20.78
CA GLN A 243 4.35 -13.86 20.51
C GLN A 243 5.50 -13.60 21.48
N ASN A 244 5.78 -12.34 21.83
CA ASN A 244 6.88 -12.02 22.75
C ASN A 244 6.56 -12.36 24.21
N ASN A 245 5.28 -12.42 24.59
CA ASN A 245 4.88 -12.67 25.97
C ASN A 245 4.42 -14.11 26.23
N ASN A 246 4.45 -15.01 25.22
CA ASN A 246 3.92 -16.38 25.32
C ASN A 246 2.49 -16.44 25.91
N LEU A 247 1.68 -15.39 25.71
CA LEU A 247 0.33 -15.29 26.27
C LEU A 247 -0.67 -15.92 25.29
N GLU A 248 -1.40 -16.94 25.75
CA GLU A 248 -2.59 -17.42 25.05
C GLU A 248 -3.73 -16.41 25.20
N VAL A 249 -4.42 -16.11 24.11
CA VAL A 249 -5.50 -15.10 24.07
C VAL A 249 -6.70 -15.64 24.85
N GLY A 250 -6.85 -15.17 26.09
CA GLY A 250 -8.05 -15.37 26.90
C GLY A 250 -9.24 -14.56 26.39
N ASN A 251 -10.32 -15.26 26.06
CA ASN A 251 -11.74 -14.84 26.04
C ASN A 251 -12.22 -13.65 25.17
N THR A 252 -11.46 -13.22 24.16
CA THR A 252 -12.08 -12.56 22.99
C THR A 252 -12.17 -13.59 21.87
N ASN A 253 -13.34 -13.72 21.25
CA ASN A 253 -13.65 -14.80 20.31
C ASN A 253 -12.51 -15.01 19.28
N PRO A 254 -11.65 -16.05 19.41
CA PRO A 254 -10.34 -16.10 18.75
C PRO A 254 -10.39 -16.56 17.29
N SER A 255 -11.57 -16.85 16.75
CA SER A 255 -11.71 -17.48 15.43
C SER A 255 -11.35 -16.57 14.25
N MET A 256 -11.21 -15.26 14.47
CA MET A 256 -10.89 -14.31 13.40
C MET A 256 -9.40 -13.99 13.32
N LEU A 257 -8.65 -13.80 14.41
CA LEU A 257 -7.28 -13.25 14.33
C LEU A 257 -6.16 -14.30 14.17
N LEU A 258 -6.45 -15.60 14.20
CA LEU A 258 -5.44 -16.67 14.38
C LEU A 258 -5.13 -17.53 13.14
N THR A 259 -5.59 -17.17 11.95
CA THR A 259 -5.32 -17.94 10.71
C THR A 259 -4.05 -17.48 9.98
N SER A 260 -2.90 -17.52 10.67
CA SER A 260 -1.59 -17.61 9.99
C SER A 260 -0.59 -18.47 10.76
N LYS A 261 -0.96 -19.72 11.06
CA LYS A 261 0.06 -20.74 11.32
C LYS A 261 0.80 -21.01 10.00
N ILE A 262 1.99 -20.41 9.88
CA ILE A 262 3.05 -20.84 8.97
C ILE A 262 3.20 -22.36 9.14
N PRO A 263 3.25 -23.18 8.06
CA PRO A 263 3.51 -24.60 8.21
C PRO A 263 4.91 -24.75 8.82
N GLN A 264 4.98 -25.22 10.06
CA GLN A 264 6.23 -25.73 10.61
C GLN A 264 6.55 -27.02 9.86
N ASN A 265 7.55 -26.94 8.98
CA ASN A 265 8.13 -28.11 8.33
C ASN A 265 8.98 -28.85 9.37
N ASN A 266 8.32 -29.63 10.23
CA ASN A 266 8.98 -30.64 11.06
C ASN A 266 9.03 -31.93 10.25
N ASN A 267 10.14 -32.14 9.53
CA ASN A 267 10.62 -33.46 9.17
C ASN A 267 12.15 -33.45 9.34
N ARG A 268 12.58 -33.72 10.57
CA ARG A 268 13.80 -34.48 10.85
C ARG A 268 13.35 -35.67 11.67
N GLU A 269 13.36 -36.84 11.04
CA GLU A 269 13.57 -38.15 11.64
C GLU A 269 13.64 -39.15 10.48
N GLU A 270 14.86 -39.32 9.96
CA GLU A 270 15.58 -40.57 9.64
C GLU A 270 16.92 -40.24 8.96
#